data_AF-A0A356X310-F1
#
_entry.id   AF-A0A356X310-F1
#
_cell.length_a   1.000
_cell.length_b   1.000
_cell.length_c   1.000
_cell.angle_alpha   90.00
_cell.angle_beta   90.00
_cell.angle_gamma   90.00
#
_symmetry.space_group_name_H-M   'P 1'
#
loop_
_entity.id
_entity.type
_entity.pdbx_description
1 polymer ?
#
loop_
_entity_poly.entity_id
_entity_poly.type
_entity_poly.pdbx_seq_one_letter_code
_entity_poly.pdbx_strand_id
1 'polypeptide(L)'
;MTRSAVNGDIMILDHKDIDIVIKQEDGKILTFAKETISDYTYGAESRLMEFMRKKGVLEYDSIQGGNIYGSLEGQLMKSEDVEVNKVALKIISEWMTTEASYLKGATAYDDMSDDHLLSLDGEYSTELGEVPAEEKKGSILQHNLFAPYLYGRYTYE
;
A
#
# COMPACT_ATOMS: atom_id res chain seq x y z
N MET A 1 -5.96 -1.38 -13.61
CA MET A 1 -6.36 -1.47 -15.00
C MET A 1 -7.39 -0.38 -15.18
N THR A 2 -7.21 0.55 -16.14
CA THR A 2 -8.24 1.55 -16.45
C THR A 2 -9.46 0.86 -17.04
N ARG A 3 -10.65 1.10 -16.45
CA ARG A 3 -11.93 0.54 -16.91
C ARG A 3 -12.89 1.68 -17.19
N SER A 4 -13.67 1.54 -18.25
CA SER A 4 -14.85 2.39 -18.45
C SER A 4 -15.99 1.84 -17.59
N ALA A 5 -16.61 2.70 -16.80
CA ALA A 5 -17.86 2.39 -16.15
C ALA A 5 -19.00 2.33 -17.18
N VAL A 6 -20.13 1.73 -16.79
CA VAL A 6 -21.31 1.56 -17.66
C VAL A 6 -21.91 2.91 -18.08
N ASN A 7 -21.76 3.93 -17.24
CA ASN A 7 -22.18 5.31 -17.52
C ASN A 7 -21.16 6.11 -18.36
N GLY A 8 -20.06 5.49 -18.78
CA GLY A 8 -19.00 6.16 -19.54
C GLY A 8 -17.95 6.87 -18.69
N ASP A 9 -18.03 6.87 -17.35
CA ASP A 9 -16.98 7.43 -16.50
C ASP A 9 -15.70 6.58 -16.56
N ILE A 10 -14.56 7.21 -16.31
CA ILE A 10 -13.27 6.52 -16.35
C ILE A 10 -12.83 6.17 -14.94
N MET A 11 -12.67 4.88 -14.67
CA MET A 11 -12.21 4.35 -13.39
C MET A 11 -10.77 3.85 -13.52
N ILE A 12 -9.89 4.32 -12.65
CA ILE A 12 -8.48 3.95 -12.59
C ILE A 12 -8.25 3.25 -11.25
N LEU A 13 -8.07 1.93 -11.31
CA LEU A 13 -7.97 1.05 -10.15
C LEU A 13 -6.55 0.48 -9.94
N ASP A 14 -5.54 1.06 -10.60
CA ASP A 14 -4.16 0.55 -10.56
C ASP A 14 -3.39 0.91 -9.29
N HIS A 15 -3.79 1.98 -8.59
CA HIS A 15 -3.08 2.38 -7.37
C HIS A 15 -3.34 1.38 -6.24
N LYS A 16 -2.35 1.14 -5.37
CA LYS A 16 -2.46 0.16 -4.28
C LYS A 16 -3.55 0.54 -3.28
N ASP A 17 -3.58 1.82 -2.90
CA ASP A 17 -4.36 2.28 -1.74
C ASP A 17 -5.68 3.00 -2.10
N ILE A 18 -5.79 3.57 -3.31
CA ILE A 18 -6.90 4.46 -3.70
C ILE A 18 -7.47 4.07 -5.06
N ASP A 19 -8.75 4.35 -5.25
CA ASP A 19 -9.43 4.32 -6.55
C ASP A 19 -9.67 5.75 -7.01
N ILE A 20 -9.48 5.97 -8.31
CA ILE A 20 -9.61 7.29 -8.94
C ILE A 20 -10.71 7.21 -10.00
N VAL A 21 -11.68 8.11 -9.95
CA VAL A 21 -12.80 8.17 -10.89
C VAL A 21 -12.86 9.56 -11.52
N ILE A 22 -12.84 9.60 -12.85
CA ILE A 22 -13.06 10.82 -13.64
C ILE A 22 -14.52 10.79 -14.11
N LYS A 23 -15.33 11.68 -13.55
CA LYS A 23 -16.72 11.89 -13.95
C LYS A 23 -16.73 12.80 -15.17
N GLN A 24 -16.83 12.21 -16.36
CA GLN A 24 -16.56 12.91 -17.61
C GLN A 24 -17.60 13.99 -17.92
N GLU A 25 -18.86 13.74 -17.60
CA GLU A 25 -19.97 14.68 -17.84
C GLU A 25 -19.95 15.85 -16.83
N ASP A 26 -19.68 15.56 -15.56
CA ASP A 26 -19.63 16.56 -14.49
C ASP A 26 -18.32 17.38 -14.51
N GLY A 27 -17.30 16.90 -15.23
CA GLY A 27 -15.96 17.48 -15.22
C GLY A 27 -15.31 17.42 -13.83
N LYS A 28 -15.55 16.34 -13.09
CA LYS A 28 -15.05 16.18 -11.72
C LYS A 28 -14.14 14.97 -11.60
N ILE A 29 -13.20 15.04 -10.68
CA ILE A 29 -12.42 13.89 -10.24
C ILE A 29 -12.82 13.55 -8.81
N LEU A 30 -12.95 12.25 -8.53
CA LEU A 30 -13.24 11.70 -7.22
C LEU A 30 -12.18 10.66 -6.88
N THR A 31 -11.70 10.67 -5.64
CA THR A 31 -10.77 9.67 -5.12
C THR A 31 -11.30 9.11 -3.81
N PHE A 32 -11.19 7.80 -3.61
CA PHE A 32 -11.60 7.14 -2.38
C PHE A 32 -10.68 5.96 -2.05
N ALA A 33 -10.58 5.65 -0.76
CA ALA A 33 -9.86 4.49 -0.26
C ALA A 33 -10.48 3.17 -0.75
N LYS A 34 -9.63 2.20 -1.14
CA LYS A 34 -10.07 0.87 -1.61
C LYS A 34 -10.62 -0.03 -0.51
N GLU A 35 -9.94 -0.08 0.64
CA GLU A 35 -10.29 -0.98 1.74
C GLU A 35 -10.59 -0.21 3.02
N THR A 36 -9.55 0.30 3.67
CA THR A 36 -9.65 0.93 4.99
C THR A 36 -9.25 2.38 4.88
N ILE A 37 -10.12 3.27 5.37
CA ILE A 37 -9.82 4.69 5.48
C ILE A 37 -8.76 4.86 6.57
N SER A 38 -7.59 5.35 6.16
CA SER A 38 -6.43 5.58 7.02
C SER A 38 -5.74 6.88 6.62
N ASP A 39 -4.82 7.35 7.46
CA ASP A 39 -3.99 8.52 7.14
C ASP A 39 -3.13 8.29 5.88
N TYR A 40 -2.78 7.03 5.59
CA TYR A 40 -2.06 6.66 4.37
C TYR A 40 -2.91 6.84 3.11
N THR A 41 -4.15 6.34 3.13
CA THR A 41 -5.08 6.48 1.99
C THR A 41 -5.45 7.93 1.78
N TYR A 42 -5.79 8.66 2.85
CA TYR A 42 -6.09 10.09 2.76
C TYR A 42 -4.88 10.91 2.27
N GLY A 43 -3.67 10.55 2.74
CA GLY A 43 -2.43 11.15 2.26
C GLY A 43 -2.22 10.93 0.76
N ALA A 44 -2.50 9.72 0.24
CA ALA A 44 -2.40 9.43 -1.19
C ALA A 44 -3.42 10.23 -2.02
N GLU A 45 -4.67 10.31 -1.57
CA GLU A 45 -5.71 11.13 -2.19
C GLU A 45 -5.28 12.61 -2.26
N SER A 46 -4.82 13.15 -1.13
CA SER A 46 -4.35 14.53 -1.03
C SER A 46 -3.17 14.81 -1.96
N ARG A 47 -2.15 13.92 -1.99
CA ARG A 47 -0.99 14.04 -2.88
C ARG A 47 -1.40 14.10 -4.36
N LEU A 48 -2.33 13.24 -4.78
CA LEU A 48 -2.85 13.25 -6.15
C LEU A 48 -3.56 14.57 -6.47
N MET A 49 -4.49 15.00 -5.61
CA MET A 49 -5.23 16.25 -5.81
C MET A 49 -4.29 17.46 -5.86
N GLU A 50 -3.30 17.52 -4.97
CA GLU A 50 -2.28 18.58 -4.99
C GLU A 50 -1.41 18.54 -6.25
N PHE A 51 -1.03 17.35 -6.71
CA PHE A 51 -0.24 17.18 -7.94
C PHE A 51 -1.01 17.71 -9.15
N MET A 52 -2.30 17.37 -9.27
CA MET A 52 -3.17 17.85 -10.34
C MET A 52 -3.42 19.36 -10.24
N ARG A 53 -3.59 19.91 -9.04
CA ARG A 53 -3.68 21.37 -8.80
C ARG A 53 -2.41 22.09 -9.25
N LYS A 54 -1.22 21.60 -8.86
CA LYS A 54 0.08 22.18 -9.25
C LYS A 54 0.30 22.16 -10.78
N LYS A 55 -0.27 21.18 -11.46
CA LYS A 55 -0.24 21.06 -12.93
C LYS A 55 -1.30 21.90 -13.65
N GLY A 56 -2.19 22.57 -12.92
CA GLY A 56 -3.23 23.44 -13.48
C GLY A 56 -4.38 22.67 -14.14
N VAL A 57 -4.72 21.48 -13.65
CA VAL A 57 -5.86 20.69 -14.15
C VAL A 57 -7.11 20.90 -13.30
N LEU A 58 -6.92 21.15 -12.01
CA LEU A 58 -8.00 21.37 -11.04
C LEU A 58 -8.12 22.85 -10.71
N GLU A 59 -9.36 23.31 -10.56
CA GLU A 59 -9.65 24.64 -10.01
C GLU A 59 -9.05 24.76 -8.59
N TYR A 60 -8.37 25.87 -8.32
CA TYR A 60 -7.52 26.03 -7.13
C TYR A 60 -8.25 25.86 -5.80
N ASP A 61 -9.52 26.27 -5.76
CA ASP A 61 -10.40 26.27 -4.59
C ASP A 61 -11.40 25.11 -4.57
N SER A 62 -11.31 24.17 -5.52
CA SER A 62 -12.31 23.12 -5.70
C SER A 62 -12.07 21.82 -4.92
N ILE A 63 -10.89 21.66 -4.29
CA ILE A 63 -10.57 20.44 -3.55
C ILE A 63 -11.38 20.42 -2.25
N GLN A 64 -12.28 19.44 -2.14
CA GLN A 64 -13.15 19.28 -0.97
C GLN A 64 -13.43 17.81 -0.66
N GLY A 65 -14.04 17.55 0.50
CA GLY A 65 -14.54 16.22 0.83
C GLY A 65 -15.70 15.85 -0.11
N GLY A 66 -15.66 14.64 -0.65
CA GLY A 66 -16.71 14.13 -1.52
C GLY A 66 -17.93 13.60 -0.75
N ASN A 67 -18.94 13.16 -1.48
CA ASN A 67 -20.16 12.59 -0.90
C ASN A 67 -19.94 11.23 -0.20
N ILE A 68 -18.87 10.51 -0.57
CA ILE A 68 -18.52 9.23 0.05
C ILE A 68 -17.64 9.51 1.26
N TYR A 69 -17.92 8.85 2.38
CA TYR A 69 -17.09 9.01 3.58
C TYR A 69 -15.63 8.65 3.29
N GLY A 70 -14.71 9.56 3.63
CA GLY A 70 -13.28 9.39 3.36
C GLY A 70 -12.91 9.53 1.88
N SER A 71 -13.71 10.25 1.08
CA SER A 71 -13.37 10.60 -0.30
C SER A 71 -13.00 12.07 -0.45
N LEU A 72 -12.14 12.37 -1.42
CA LEU A 72 -11.84 13.72 -1.89
C LEU A 72 -12.34 13.91 -3.31
N GLU A 73 -12.86 15.09 -3.61
CA GLU A 73 -13.25 15.50 -4.95
C GLU A 73 -12.60 16.83 -5.35
N GLY A 74 -12.48 17.04 -6.66
CA GLY A 74 -12.01 18.28 -7.26
C GLY A 74 -12.68 18.56 -8.60
N GLN A 75 -12.83 19.84 -8.94
CA GLN A 75 -13.39 20.27 -10.22
C GLN A 75 -12.27 20.41 -11.25
N LEU A 76 -12.41 19.72 -12.39
CA LEU A 76 -11.51 19.92 -13.54
C LEU A 76 -11.80 21.28 -14.16
N MET A 77 -10.72 21.99 -14.54
CA MET A 77 -10.80 23.23 -15.30
C MET A 77 -11.49 23.00 -16.65
N LYS A 78 -12.05 24.05 -17.23
CA LYS A 78 -12.63 23.99 -18.58
C LYS A 78 -11.69 24.62 -19.60
N SER A 79 -11.54 23.99 -20.75
CA SER A 79 -10.79 24.52 -21.89
C SER A 79 -11.53 24.24 -23.18
N GLU A 80 -11.57 25.22 -24.08
CA GLU A 80 -12.16 25.07 -25.41
C GLU A 80 -11.18 24.43 -26.40
N ASP A 81 -9.88 24.62 -26.19
CA ASP A 81 -8.82 24.18 -27.10
C ASP A 81 -8.38 22.73 -26.84
N VAL A 82 -8.55 22.23 -25.61
CA VAL A 82 -7.99 20.95 -25.18
C VAL A 82 -9.03 20.10 -24.45
N GLU A 83 -9.07 18.82 -24.79
CA GLU A 83 -9.89 17.83 -24.11
C GLU A 83 -9.33 17.52 -22.72
N VAL A 84 -9.93 18.15 -21.70
CA VAL A 84 -9.44 18.13 -20.31
C VAL A 84 -9.39 16.71 -19.73
N ASN A 85 -10.34 15.84 -20.06
CA ASN A 85 -10.34 14.45 -19.57
C ASN A 85 -9.09 13.69 -20.01
N LYS A 86 -8.61 13.90 -21.25
CA LYS A 86 -7.37 13.28 -21.74
C LYS A 86 -6.14 13.85 -21.06
N VAL A 87 -6.14 15.16 -20.78
CA VAL A 87 -5.06 15.82 -20.04
C VAL A 87 -5.00 15.29 -18.59
N ALA A 88 -6.15 15.16 -17.94
CA ALA A 88 -6.25 14.58 -16.61
C ALA A 88 -5.70 13.15 -16.57
N LEU A 89 -6.08 12.31 -17.53
CA LEU A 89 -5.54 10.95 -17.68
C LEU A 89 -4.01 10.93 -17.81
N LYS A 90 -3.47 11.79 -18.66
CA LYS A 90 -2.02 11.90 -18.85
C LYS A 90 -1.33 12.27 -17.53
N ILE A 91 -1.87 13.24 -16.80
CA ILE A 91 -1.28 13.74 -15.57
C ILE A 91 -1.39 12.72 -14.43
N ILE A 92 -2.49 11.97 -14.37
CA ILE A 92 -2.62 10.84 -13.45
C ILE A 92 -1.56 9.78 -13.79
N SER A 93 -1.31 9.48 -15.07
CA SER A 93 -0.26 8.53 -15.46
C SER A 93 1.16 9.00 -15.07
N GLU A 94 1.43 10.30 -15.17
CA GLU A 94 2.69 10.90 -14.68
C GLU A 94 2.80 10.75 -13.17
N TRP A 95 1.72 11.06 -12.43
CA TRP A 95 1.68 10.93 -10.98
C TRP A 95 1.93 9.50 -10.52
N MET A 96 1.29 8.51 -11.14
CA MET A 96 1.47 7.09 -10.82
C MET A 96 2.93 6.66 -10.94
N THR A 97 3.68 7.21 -11.91
CA THR A 97 5.11 6.91 -12.07
C THR A 97 5.95 7.53 -10.95
N THR A 98 5.62 8.76 -10.53
CA THR A 98 6.29 9.42 -9.40
C THR A 98 5.97 8.76 -8.06
N GLU A 99 4.71 8.37 -7.86
CA GLU A 99 4.24 7.73 -6.64
C GLU A 99 4.82 6.33 -6.48
N ALA A 100 4.93 5.55 -7.56
CA ALA A 100 5.60 4.25 -7.53
C ALA A 100 7.06 4.33 -7.07
N SER A 101 7.76 5.43 -7.39
CA SER A 101 9.13 5.65 -6.91
C SER A 101 9.17 6.00 -5.42
N TYR A 102 8.21 6.80 -4.95
CA TYR A 102 8.04 7.10 -3.52
C TYR A 102 7.73 5.84 -2.71
N LEU A 103 6.78 5.02 -3.18
CA LEU A 103 6.39 3.76 -2.53
C LEU A 103 7.57 2.79 -2.44
N LYS A 104 8.37 2.63 -3.50
CA LYS A 104 9.59 1.80 -3.47
C LYS A 104 10.60 2.28 -2.43
N GLY A 105 10.75 3.60 -2.27
CA GLY A 105 11.64 4.16 -1.25
C GLY A 105 11.14 3.86 0.17
N ALA A 106 9.83 3.88 0.39
CA ALA A 106 9.23 3.56 1.68
C ALA A 106 9.33 2.06 2.02
N THR A 107 9.12 1.17 1.04
CA THR A 107 9.19 -0.29 1.26
C THR A 107 10.61 -0.84 1.25
N ALA A 108 11.60 -0.11 0.75
CA ALA A 108 12.97 -0.61 0.62
C ALA A 108 13.57 -1.09 1.96
N TYR A 109 13.23 -0.44 3.08
CA TYR A 109 13.71 -0.87 4.39
C TYR A 109 13.07 -2.20 4.85
N ASP A 110 11.77 -2.35 4.58
CA ASP A 110 11.05 -3.59 4.87
C ASP A 110 11.58 -4.72 3.98
N ASP A 111 11.78 -4.45 2.69
CA ASP A 111 12.37 -5.39 1.73
C ASP A 111 13.77 -5.82 2.14
N MET A 112 14.61 -4.90 2.64
CA MET A 112 15.94 -5.22 3.18
C MET A 112 15.87 -6.06 4.46
N SER A 113 14.88 -5.80 5.32
CA SER A 113 14.67 -6.58 6.54
C SER A 113 14.18 -7.99 6.24
N ASP A 114 13.24 -8.12 5.29
CA ASP A 114 12.74 -9.40 4.80
C ASP A 114 13.84 -10.20 4.12
N ASP A 115 14.66 -9.58 3.28
CA ASP A 115 15.80 -10.26 2.64
C ASP A 115 16.81 -10.74 3.68
N HIS A 116 17.10 -9.95 4.71
CA HIS A 116 17.96 -10.39 5.82
C HIS A 116 17.39 -11.61 6.58
N LEU A 117 16.06 -11.71 6.72
CA LEU A 117 15.41 -12.83 7.41
C LEU A 117 15.26 -14.08 6.53
N LEU A 118 14.97 -13.91 5.24
CA LEU A 118 14.69 -14.99 4.30
C LEU A 118 15.96 -15.53 3.63
N SER A 119 16.93 -14.65 3.40
CA SER A 119 18.22 -14.90 2.74
C SER A 119 19.35 -14.39 3.63
N LEU A 120 19.50 -15.01 4.81
CA LEU A 120 20.65 -14.77 5.68
C LEU A 120 21.93 -14.94 4.86
N ASP A 121 22.81 -13.93 4.91
CA ASP A 121 24.13 -14.02 4.32
C ASP A 121 24.93 -15.17 4.96
N GLY A 122 26.01 -15.61 4.32
CA GLY A 122 26.84 -16.71 4.84
C GLY A 122 27.55 -16.41 6.17
N GLU A 123 27.44 -15.19 6.71
CA GLU A 123 27.91 -14.85 8.06
C GLU A 123 26.87 -15.21 9.13
N TYR A 124 25.57 -15.03 8.82
CA TYR A 124 24.45 -15.36 9.70
C TYR A 124 23.70 -16.64 9.31
N SER A 125 24.21 -17.39 8.33
CA SER A 125 23.68 -18.67 7.86
C SER A 125 24.75 -19.76 7.87
N THR A 126 24.37 -20.99 8.19
CA THR A 126 25.24 -22.17 8.05
C THR A 126 24.70 -23.07 6.97
N GLU A 127 25.56 -23.64 6.12
CA GLU A 127 25.12 -24.58 5.09
C GLU A 127 24.50 -25.85 5.72
N LEU A 128 23.61 -26.51 4.97
CA LEU A 128 22.97 -27.74 5.43
C LEU A 128 24.03 -28.83 5.68
N GLY A 129 24.31 -29.09 6.95
CA GLY A 129 25.31 -30.07 7.39
C GLY A 129 26.64 -29.49 7.87
N GLU A 130 26.83 -28.17 7.80
CA GLU A 130 28.01 -27.48 8.36
C GLU A 130 28.05 -27.63 9.90
N VAL A 131 26.91 -27.46 10.55
CA VAL A 131 26.76 -27.73 11.99
C VAL A 131 26.22 -29.15 12.17
N PRO A 132 27.02 -30.10 12.70
CA PRO A 132 26.56 -31.47 12.91
C PRO A 132 25.39 -31.50 13.89
N ALA A 133 24.36 -32.28 13.56
CA ALA A 133 23.23 -32.49 14.46
C ALA A 133 23.67 -33.33 15.66
N GLU A 134 23.68 -32.71 16.85
CA GLU A 134 23.90 -33.43 18.10
C GLU A 134 22.59 -34.07 18.58
N GLU A 135 22.66 -35.33 19.03
CA GLU A 135 21.52 -36.08 19.57
C GLU A 135 20.88 -35.39 20.80
N LYS A 136 21.63 -34.52 21.47
CA LYS A 136 21.17 -33.75 22.61
C LYS A 136 21.80 -32.37 22.63
N LYS A 137 21.00 -31.36 22.31
CA LYS A 137 21.40 -29.95 22.34
C LYS A 137 20.67 -29.22 23.47
N GLY A 138 21.43 -28.49 24.30
CA GLY A 138 20.91 -27.72 25.43
C GLY A 138 21.04 -28.40 26.81
N SER A 139 20.82 -27.62 27.87
CA SER A 139 20.99 -28.05 29.27
C SER A 139 19.76 -28.80 29.84
N ILE A 140 18.66 -28.86 29.09
CA ILE A 140 17.43 -29.51 29.53
C ILE A 140 17.56 -31.02 29.35
N LEU A 141 17.66 -31.73 30.47
CA LEU A 141 17.65 -33.18 30.50
C LEU A 141 16.21 -33.68 30.33
N GLN A 142 15.89 -34.32 29.19
CA GLN A 142 14.55 -34.89 28.96
C GLN A 142 14.13 -35.96 29.98
N HIS A 143 15.07 -36.47 30.78
CA HIS A 143 14.88 -37.58 31.72
C HIS A 143 15.18 -37.21 33.19
N ASN A 144 15.16 -35.91 33.57
CA ASN A 144 15.27 -35.54 34.98
C ASN A 144 13.88 -35.24 35.60
N LEU A 145 13.84 -35.20 36.93
CA LEU A 145 12.63 -34.93 37.73
C LEU A 145 11.97 -33.56 37.43
N PHE A 146 12.72 -32.64 36.83
CA PHE A 146 12.33 -31.29 36.44
C PHE A 146 12.06 -31.15 34.94
N ALA A 147 11.92 -32.26 34.20
CA ALA A 147 11.51 -32.23 32.81
C ALA A 147 10.13 -31.53 32.69
N PRO A 148 9.88 -30.73 31.64
CA PRO A 148 8.66 -29.93 31.51
C PRO A 148 7.35 -30.73 31.64
N TYR A 149 7.40 -32.03 31.33
CA TYR A 149 6.26 -32.94 31.34
C TYR A 149 6.11 -33.75 32.65
N LEU A 150 7.04 -33.62 33.60
CA LEU A 150 6.99 -34.30 34.90
C LEU A 150 6.37 -33.42 36.01
N TYR A 151 6.29 -32.10 35.80
CA TYR A 151 5.62 -31.18 36.72
C TYR A 151 4.09 -31.31 36.60
N GLY A 152 3.51 -32.25 37.36
CA GLY A 152 2.05 -32.39 37.42
C GLY A 152 1.49 -33.66 38.06
N ARG A 153 2.29 -34.62 38.51
CA ARG A 153 1.76 -35.78 39.24
C ARG A 153 1.53 -35.45 40.72
N TYR A 154 0.46 -34.71 41.01
CA TYR A 154 -0.19 -34.82 42.30
C TYR A 154 -0.90 -36.18 42.34
N THR A 155 -0.33 -37.15 43.05
CA THR A 155 -1.08 -38.30 43.53
C THR A 155 -1.81 -37.84 44.79
N TYR A 156 -3.14 -37.75 44.72
CA TYR A 156 -3.98 -37.64 45.91
C TYR A 156 -3.99 -39.00 46.61
N GLU A 157 -3.74 -39.02 47.93
CA GLU A 157 -3.95 -40.17 48.82
C GLU A 157 -5.44 -40.49 48.99
#